data_AF-A0A9X2L002-F1
#
_entry.id   AF-A0A9X2L002-F1
#
_cell.length_a   1.000
_cell.length_b   1.000
_cell.length_c   1.000
_cell.angle_alpha   90.00
_cell.angle_beta   90.00
_cell.angle_gamma   90.00
#
_symmetry.space_group_name_H-M   'P 1'
#
loop_
_entity.id
_entity.type
_entity.pdbx_description
1 polymer ?
#
loop_
_entity_poly.entity_id
_entity_poly.type
_entity_poly.pdbx_seq_one_letter_code
_entity_poly.pdbx_strand_id
1 'polypeptide(L)'
;MKEFLEQIFNKAERESGLKSLRGRCEYISESLLENFKYQLSYKSLERYYKNESSPKGETKDMLAKYLGYSDYNEFILNKHSGDNEKIEVESHKGPYAIKGFKQWILVSLIPLIGTAGYVGFLNGSEECMVWVEDHYEPIKCEGELGEVAYRSFLVKNFRQIEVSDTTTFFKNGEVQVWYDKYKNDLYYFTAPGINPENGKTLKPITNYMIDKYVLSESEK
;
A
#
# COMPACT_ATOMS: atom_id res chain seq x y z
N MET A 1 -4.52 2.30 21.54
CA MET A 1 -3.29 1.66 20.99
C MET A 1 -2.79 0.51 21.87
N LYS A 2 -2.51 0.72 23.17
CA LYS A 2 -2.00 -0.34 24.06
C LYS A 2 -2.88 -1.61 24.07
N GLU A 3 -4.17 -1.45 24.32
CA GLU A 3 -5.14 -2.55 24.34
C GLU A 3 -5.30 -3.24 22.97
N PHE A 4 -5.26 -2.48 21.88
CA PHE A 4 -5.28 -3.02 20.52
C PHE A 4 -4.10 -3.99 20.29
N LEU A 5 -2.89 -3.56 20.64
CA LEU A 5 -1.70 -4.39 20.56
C LEU A 5 -1.80 -5.61 21.50
N GLU A 6 -2.28 -5.41 22.71
CA GLU A 6 -2.49 -6.50 23.68
C GLU A 6 -3.42 -7.60 23.14
N GLN A 7 -4.56 -7.24 22.54
CA GLN A 7 -5.47 -8.20 21.94
C GLN A 7 -4.82 -8.97 20.79
N ILE A 8 -3.98 -8.32 19.97
CA ILE A 8 -3.25 -8.96 18.85
C ILE A 8 -2.31 -10.03 19.40
N PHE A 9 -1.47 -9.68 20.38
CA PHE A 9 -0.50 -10.64 20.94
C PHE A 9 -1.18 -11.75 21.74
N ASN A 10 -2.28 -11.47 22.42
CA ASN A 10 -3.06 -12.49 23.12
C ASN A 10 -3.77 -13.45 22.15
N LYS A 11 -4.27 -12.95 21.00
CA LYS A 11 -4.79 -13.82 19.94
C LYS A 11 -3.69 -14.73 19.40
N ALA A 12 -2.53 -14.19 19.08
CA ALA A 12 -1.38 -14.95 18.60
C ALA A 12 -0.95 -16.04 19.59
N GLU A 13 -0.90 -15.73 20.89
CA GLU A 13 -0.59 -16.72 21.93
C GLU A 13 -1.60 -17.85 21.97
N ARG A 14 -2.90 -17.53 21.93
CA ARG A 14 -3.98 -18.52 21.96
C ARG A 14 -4.00 -19.41 20.72
N GLU A 15 -3.77 -18.85 19.54
CA GLU A 15 -3.84 -19.58 18.27
C GLU A 15 -2.58 -20.41 18.01
N SER A 16 -1.40 -19.90 18.34
CA SER A 16 -0.12 -20.60 18.10
C SER A 16 0.34 -21.47 19.26
N GLY A 17 -0.12 -21.22 20.49
CA GLY A 17 0.41 -21.82 21.72
C GLY A 17 1.82 -21.32 22.10
N LEU A 18 2.40 -20.37 21.35
CA LEU A 18 3.75 -19.86 21.58
C LEU A 18 3.75 -18.81 22.69
N LYS A 19 4.55 -19.04 23.74
CA LYS A 19 4.72 -18.10 24.86
C LYS A 19 5.83 -17.08 24.63
N SER A 20 6.78 -17.38 23.74
CA SER A 20 7.88 -16.46 23.46
C SER A 20 7.37 -15.24 22.69
N LEU A 21 7.87 -14.05 23.04
CA LEU A 21 7.53 -12.82 22.31
C LEU A 21 7.83 -12.97 20.82
N ARG A 22 9.03 -13.48 20.51
CA ARG A 22 9.48 -13.69 19.14
C ARG A 22 8.55 -14.65 18.37
N GLY A 23 8.19 -15.78 18.97
CA GLY A 23 7.30 -16.75 18.33
C GLY A 23 5.92 -16.17 18.03
N ARG A 24 5.35 -15.39 18.95
CA ARG A 24 4.09 -14.66 18.71
C ARG A 24 4.23 -13.63 17.57
N CYS A 25 5.36 -12.91 17.51
CA CYS A 25 5.61 -11.96 16.42
C CYS A 25 5.78 -12.63 15.06
N GLU A 26 6.49 -13.76 15.01
CA GLU A 26 6.65 -14.56 13.79
C GLU A 26 5.29 -15.10 13.31
N TYR A 27 4.48 -15.66 14.22
CA TYR A 27 3.13 -16.14 13.91
C TYR A 27 2.21 -15.04 13.34
N ILE A 28 2.22 -13.84 13.93
CA ILE A 28 1.42 -12.71 13.41
C ILE A 28 1.93 -12.31 12.02
N SER A 29 3.25 -12.20 11.84
CA SER A 29 3.87 -11.86 10.56
C SER A 29 3.48 -12.86 9.46
N GLU A 30 3.54 -14.16 9.76
CA GLU A 30 3.15 -15.24 8.84
C GLU A 30 1.64 -15.19 8.55
N SER A 31 0.81 -15.04 9.57
CA SER A 31 -0.64 -14.93 9.42
C SER A 31 -1.06 -13.76 8.53
N LEU A 32 -0.38 -12.62 8.65
CA LEU A 32 -0.62 -11.45 7.80
C LEU A 32 -0.20 -11.70 6.35
N LEU A 33 0.93 -12.37 6.15
CA LEU A 33 1.44 -12.72 4.83
C LEU A 33 0.56 -13.76 4.14
N GLU A 34 0.10 -14.78 4.85
CA GLU A 34 -0.68 -15.88 4.28
C GLU A 34 -2.09 -15.43 3.89
N ASN A 35 -2.80 -14.81 4.84
CA ASN A 35 -4.22 -14.49 4.72
C ASN A 35 -4.48 -13.17 3.99
N PHE A 36 -3.61 -12.19 4.15
CA PHE A 36 -3.81 -10.85 3.62
C PHE A 36 -2.74 -10.43 2.61
N LYS A 37 -1.76 -11.29 2.31
CA LYS A 37 -0.59 -10.98 1.45
C LYS A 37 0.15 -9.72 1.91
N TYR A 38 0.08 -9.42 3.21
CA TYR A 38 0.65 -8.22 3.80
C TYR A 38 1.97 -8.54 4.52
N GLN A 39 3.06 -7.98 4.02
CA GLN A 39 4.39 -8.22 4.57
C GLN A 39 4.68 -7.25 5.73
N LEU A 40 4.66 -7.76 6.96
CA LEU A 40 5.06 -7.02 8.17
C LEU A 40 6.15 -7.78 8.91
N SER A 41 7.34 -7.20 9.06
CA SER A 41 8.43 -7.86 9.79
C SER A 41 8.08 -8.11 11.26
N TYR A 42 8.38 -9.32 11.76
CA TYR A 42 8.31 -9.65 13.19
C TYR A 42 9.10 -8.65 14.07
N LYS A 43 10.18 -8.04 13.55
CA LYS A 43 10.93 -7.00 14.28
C LYS A 43 10.09 -5.76 14.53
N SER A 44 9.24 -5.36 13.58
CA SER A 44 8.32 -4.24 13.77
C SER A 44 7.30 -4.56 14.87
N LEU A 45 6.79 -5.80 14.90
CA LEU A 45 5.89 -6.29 15.95
C LEU A 45 6.57 -6.30 17.33
N GLU A 46 7.82 -6.73 17.43
CA GLU A 46 8.58 -6.65 18.69
C GLU A 46 8.70 -5.20 19.19
N ARG A 47 8.99 -4.25 18.29
CA ARG A 47 9.07 -2.82 18.62
C ARG A 47 7.72 -2.26 19.07
N TYR A 48 6.62 -2.73 18.48
CA TYR A 48 5.26 -2.37 18.92
C TYR A 48 4.98 -2.92 20.33
N TYR A 49 5.34 -4.18 20.60
CA TYR A 49 5.19 -4.78 21.92
C TYR A 49 5.99 -4.04 23.00
N LYS A 50 7.22 -3.62 22.68
CA LYS A 50 8.10 -2.85 23.56
C LYS A 50 7.75 -1.36 23.66
N ASN A 51 6.69 -0.90 22.99
CA ASN A 51 6.33 0.52 22.87
C ASN A 51 7.44 1.43 22.30
N GLU A 52 8.39 0.88 21.56
CA GLU A 52 9.43 1.66 20.85
C GLU A 52 8.86 2.34 19.60
N SER A 53 7.75 1.84 19.07
CA SER A 53 7.03 2.39 17.93
C SER A 53 5.56 1.96 17.96
N SER A 54 4.75 2.41 17.01
CA SER A 54 3.35 2.02 16.88
C SER A 54 2.97 1.84 15.41
N PRO A 55 2.02 0.94 15.10
CA PRO A 55 1.55 0.75 13.73
C PRO A 55 0.90 2.02 13.18
N LYS A 56 1.17 2.32 11.91
CA LYS A 56 0.69 3.52 11.21
C LYS A 56 0.01 3.13 9.89
N GLY A 57 -0.92 3.96 9.44
CA GLY A 57 -1.64 3.77 8.17
C GLY A 57 -2.22 2.35 8.05
N GLU A 58 -2.03 1.77 6.87
CA GLU A 58 -2.48 0.43 6.49
C GLU A 58 -2.07 -0.67 7.49
N THR A 59 -0.91 -0.55 8.16
CA THR A 59 -0.50 -1.54 9.16
C THR A 59 -1.52 -1.68 10.29
N LYS A 60 -2.20 -0.59 10.69
CA LYS A 60 -3.26 -0.67 11.72
C LYS A 60 -4.46 -1.46 11.21
N ASP A 61 -4.85 -1.23 9.97
CA ASP A 61 -6.01 -1.86 9.36
C ASP A 61 -5.75 -3.36 9.16
N MET A 62 -4.55 -3.73 8.72
CA MET A 62 -4.17 -5.15 8.57
C MET A 62 -4.10 -5.87 9.92
N LEU A 63 -3.61 -5.21 10.96
CA LEU A 63 -3.62 -5.76 12.31
C LEU A 63 -5.03 -5.87 12.89
N ALA A 64 -5.94 -4.98 12.53
CA ALA A 64 -7.36 -5.08 12.91
C ALA A 64 -8.06 -6.23 12.17
N LYS A 65 -7.74 -6.44 10.89
CA LYS A 65 -8.15 -7.62 10.11
C LYS A 65 -7.67 -8.93 10.71
N TYR A 66 -6.44 -8.97 11.20
CA TYR A 66 -5.95 -10.14 11.94
C TYR A 66 -6.77 -10.44 13.21
N LEU A 67 -7.35 -9.43 13.86
CA LEU A 67 -8.28 -9.59 14.99
C LEU A 67 -9.71 -9.97 14.55
N GLY A 68 -10.03 -9.90 13.27
CA GLY A 68 -11.37 -10.19 12.72
C GLY A 68 -12.24 -8.96 12.48
N TYR A 69 -11.69 -7.74 12.57
CA TYR A 69 -12.38 -6.50 12.19
C TYR A 69 -12.09 -6.15 10.73
N SER A 70 -12.95 -5.38 10.07
CA SER A 70 -12.72 -4.91 8.70
C SER A 70 -11.56 -3.91 8.60
N ASP A 71 -11.42 -3.01 9.57
CA ASP A 71 -10.34 -2.03 9.68
C ASP A 71 -10.13 -1.56 11.14
N TYR A 72 -9.17 -0.63 11.34
CA TYR A 72 -8.89 -0.10 12.67
C TYR A 72 -10.04 0.76 13.23
N ASN A 73 -10.81 1.43 12.39
CA ASN A 73 -11.93 2.25 12.83
C ASN A 73 -13.05 1.38 13.40
N GLU A 74 -13.34 0.23 12.78
CA GLU A 74 -14.32 -0.72 13.32
C GLU A 74 -13.90 -1.23 14.70
N PHE A 75 -12.62 -1.55 14.90
CA PHE A 75 -12.08 -1.89 16.23
C PHE A 75 -12.36 -0.80 17.27
N ILE A 76 -12.15 0.48 16.90
CA ILE A 76 -12.42 1.62 17.80
C ILE A 76 -13.92 1.80 18.06
N LEU A 77 -14.77 1.71 17.04
CA LEU A 77 -16.22 1.86 17.17
C LEU A 77 -16.85 0.75 18.01
N ASN A 78 -16.37 -0.49 17.84
CA ASN A 78 -16.84 -1.64 18.62
C ASN A 78 -16.45 -1.49 20.11
N LYS A 79 -15.27 -0.94 20.39
CA LYS A 79 -14.83 -0.62 21.75
C LYS A 79 -15.75 0.42 22.43
N HIS A 80 -16.12 1.49 21.72
CA HIS A 80 -16.98 2.54 22.26
C HIS A 80 -18.45 2.14 22.40
N SER A 81 -18.86 0.99 21.87
CA SER A 81 -20.21 0.46 22.07
C SER A 81 -20.42 -0.19 23.45
N GLY A 82 -19.35 -0.40 24.23
CA GLY A 82 -19.40 -0.95 25.59
C GLY A 82 -19.53 0.09 26.71
N ASP A 83 -19.19 1.36 26.45
CA ASP A 83 -19.24 2.44 27.44
C ASP A 83 -20.10 3.58 26.90
N ASN A 84 -21.31 3.72 27.46
CA ASN A 84 -22.23 4.81 27.14
C ASN A 84 -21.64 6.16 27.55
N GLU A 85 -21.18 6.96 26.58
CA GLU A 85 -21.26 8.42 26.66
C GLU A 85 -21.49 9.00 25.27
N LYS A 86 -22.61 9.71 25.12
CA LYS A 86 -23.04 10.35 23.89
C LYS A 86 -22.11 11.53 23.59
N ILE A 87 -21.44 11.51 22.45
CA ILE A 87 -20.95 12.74 21.82
C ILE A 87 -21.48 12.77 20.39
N GLU A 88 -22.33 13.76 20.12
CA GLU A 88 -22.71 14.19 18.79
C GLU A 88 -21.47 14.76 18.08
N VAL A 89 -20.99 14.09 17.04
CA VAL A 89 -20.28 14.74 15.93
C VAL A 89 -20.78 14.13 14.64
N GLU A 90 -21.15 15.03 13.73
CA GLU A 90 -21.81 14.82 12.46
C GLU A 90 -21.02 13.87 11.54
N SER A 91 -21.49 12.63 11.44
CA SER A 91 -21.27 11.81 10.26
C SER A 91 -22.51 11.95 9.39
N HIS A 92 -22.32 12.46 8.18
CA HIS A 92 -23.35 12.49 7.14
C HIS A 92 -23.87 11.07 6.89
N LYS A 93 -24.91 10.69 7.63
CA LYS A 93 -25.76 9.55 7.31
C LYS A 93 -26.50 9.93 6.03
N GLY A 94 -26.13 9.29 4.93
CA GLY A 94 -27.06 9.10 3.82
C GLY A 94 -28.38 8.54 4.36
N PRO A 95 -29.54 8.94 3.83
CA PRO A 95 -30.80 8.85 4.54
C PRO A 95 -31.43 7.47 4.35
N TYR A 96 -31.12 6.49 5.20
CA TYR A 96 -31.91 5.24 5.24
C TYR A 96 -32.11 4.72 6.66
N ALA A 97 -32.82 5.49 7.48
CA ALA A 97 -33.65 4.94 8.55
C ALA A 97 -35.09 4.89 8.03
N ILE A 98 -35.58 3.70 7.65
CA ILE A 98 -37.01 3.52 7.33
C ILE A 98 -37.61 2.63 8.41
N LYS A 99 -38.27 3.26 9.37
CA LYS A 99 -39.29 2.63 10.21
C LYS A 99 -40.66 3.12 9.71
N GLY A 100 -41.43 2.20 9.13
CA GLY A 100 -42.88 2.28 8.99
C GLY A 100 -43.48 3.35 8.06
N PHE A 101 -43.47 3.12 6.74
CA PHE A 101 -44.44 3.68 5.80
C PHE A 101 -44.63 2.69 4.63
N LYS A 102 -45.88 2.35 4.31
CA LYS A 102 -46.37 1.36 3.31
C LYS A 102 -45.31 0.81 2.31
N GLN A 103 -44.69 -0.32 2.67
CA GLN A 103 -43.52 -0.92 2.01
C GLN A 103 -43.81 -1.82 0.79
N TRP A 104 -44.55 -1.35 -0.23
CA TRP A 104 -44.65 -2.09 -1.50
C TRP A 104 -44.00 -1.37 -2.70
N ILE A 105 -43.58 -0.11 -2.55
CA ILE A 105 -42.99 0.66 -3.67
C ILE A 105 -41.44 0.61 -3.68
N LEU A 106 -40.77 0.43 -2.53
CA LEU A 106 -39.29 0.44 -2.45
C LEU A 106 -38.62 -0.90 -2.79
N VAL A 107 -39.33 -2.04 -2.67
CA VAL A 107 -38.79 -3.36 -3.01
C VAL A 107 -38.52 -3.51 -4.51
N SER A 108 -39.22 -2.75 -5.35
CA SER A 108 -39.02 -2.74 -6.81
C SER A 108 -37.73 -2.04 -7.27
N LEU A 109 -37.12 -1.18 -6.45
CA LEU A 109 -35.89 -0.43 -6.82
C LEU A 109 -34.61 -1.13 -6.39
N ILE A 110 -34.68 -2.06 -5.43
CA ILE A 110 -33.56 -2.89 -4.98
C ILE A 110 -32.98 -3.77 -6.11
N PRO A 111 -33.77 -4.43 -6.98
CA PRO A 111 -33.20 -5.13 -8.13
C PRO A 111 -32.59 -4.16 -9.14
N LEU A 112 -33.05 -2.92 -9.26
CA LEU A 112 -32.49 -1.94 -10.20
C LEU A 112 -31.13 -1.38 -9.74
N ILE A 113 -30.99 -1.10 -8.44
CA ILE A 113 -29.72 -0.66 -7.85
C ILE A 113 -28.75 -1.84 -7.75
N GLY A 114 -29.26 -3.03 -7.40
CA GLY A 114 -28.49 -4.28 -7.40
C GLY A 114 -27.98 -4.64 -8.78
N THR A 115 -28.80 -4.52 -9.84
CA THR A 115 -28.34 -4.76 -11.22
C THR A 115 -27.39 -3.67 -11.70
N ALA A 116 -27.63 -2.39 -11.41
CA ALA A 116 -26.70 -1.32 -11.78
C ALA A 116 -25.34 -1.47 -11.07
N GLY A 117 -25.34 -1.80 -9.78
CA GLY A 117 -24.13 -2.11 -9.03
C GLY A 117 -23.42 -3.38 -9.53
N TYR A 118 -24.19 -4.42 -9.89
CA TYR A 118 -23.66 -5.65 -10.48
C TYR A 118 -23.05 -5.41 -11.87
N VAL A 119 -23.70 -4.63 -12.72
CA VAL A 119 -23.20 -4.23 -14.04
C VAL A 119 -21.95 -3.35 -13.89
N GLY A 120 -21.94 -2.41 -12.95
CA GLY A 120 -20.74 -1.60 -12.64
C GLY A 120 -19.57 -2.44 -12.12
N PHE A 121 -19.84 -3.46 -11.30
CA PHE A 121 -18.84 -4.42 -10.82
C PHE A 121 -18.27 -5.29 -11.95
N LEU A 122 -19.11 -5.79 -12.85
CA LEU A 122 -18.66 -6.58 -14.01
C LEU A 122 -17.91 -5.73 -15.05
N ASN A 123 -18.19 -4.43 -15.12
CA ASN A 123 -17.58 -3.51 -16.10
C ASN A 123 -16.35 -2.76 -15.57
N GLY A 124 -15.82 -3.12 -14.39
CA GLY A 124 -14.54 -2.61 -13.91
C GLY A 124 -13.42 -3.15 -14.81
N SER A 125 -13.11 -2.46 -15.90
CA SER A 125 -11.96 -2.80 -16.73
C SER A 125 -10.69 -2.55 -15.91
N GLU A 126 -9.89 -3.59 -15.71
CA GLU A 126 -8.54 -3.42 -15.20
C GLU A 126 -7.77 -2.54 -16.20
N GLU A 127 -7.23 -1.42 -15.72
CA GLU A 127 -6.31 -0.59 -16.52
C GLU A 127 -4.90 -1.11 -16.31
N CYS A 128 -4.16 -1.26 -17.40
CA CYS A 128 -2.77 -1.69 -17.40
C CYS A 128 -1.87 -0.56 -17.88
N MET A 129 -0.56 -0.76 -17.75
CA MET A 129 0.45 0.07 -18.38
C MET A 129 1.58 -0.83 -18.89
N VAL A 130 2.27 -0.37 -19.93
CA VAL A 130 3.41 -1.08 -20.54
C VAL A 130 4.59 -0.13 -20.63
N TRP A 131 5.80 -0.68 -20.49
CA TRP A 131 7.03 0.10 -20.65
C TRP A 131 7.36 0.23 -22.14
N VAL A 132 7.42 1.46 -22.63
CA VAL A 132 7.70 1.81 -24.02
C VAL A 132 8.89 2.76 -24.04
N GLU A 133 9.98 2.32 -24.66
CA GLU A 133 11.24 3.06 -24.80
C GLU A 133 11.83 3.50 -23.45
N ASP A 134 11.38 4.63 -22.92
CA ASP A 134 11.87 5.29 -21.71
C ASP A 134 10.78 5.56 -20.66
N HIS A 135 9.52 5.17 -20.86
CA HIS A 135 8.43 5.48 -19.91
C HIS A 135 7.27 4.47 -19.94
N TYR A 136 6.33 4.60 -19.00
CA TYR A 136 5.11 3.80 -18.99
C TYR A 136 3.97 4.50 -19.76
N GLU A 137 3.32 3.77 -20.65
CA GLU A 137 2.09 4.20 -21.33
C GLU A 137 0.87 3.42 -20.83
N PRO A 138 -0.29 4.08 -20.60
CA PRO A 138 -1.52 3.41 -20.20
C PRO A 138 -2.12 2.62 -21.36
N ILE A 139 -2.55 1.39 -21.09
CA ILE A 139 -3.19 0.48 -22.04
C ILE A 139 -4.37 -0.24 -21.39
N LYS A 140 -5.21 -0.87 -22.21
CA LYS A 140 -6.17 -1.86 -21.70
C LYS A 140 -5.43 -3.16 -21.40
N CYS A 141 -5.81 -3.85 -20.33
CA CYS A 141 -5.22 -5.16 -20.05
C CYS A 141 -5.72 -6.18 -21.08
N GLU A 142 -4.83 -6.72 -21.90
CA GLU A 142 -5.11 -7.80 -22.84
C GLU A 142 -4.45 -9.12 -22.41
N GLY A 143 -3.66 -9.08 -21.34
CA GLY A 143 -2.98 -10.24 -20.77
C GLY A 143 -1.67 -10.57 -21.48
N GLU A 144 -1.09 -9.61 -22.19
CA GLU A 144 0.18 -9.78 -22.88
C GLU A 144 1.39 -9.72 -21.92
N LEU A 145 2.54 -10.21 -22.40
CA LEU A 145 3.79 -10.18 -21.66
C LEU A 145 4.29 -8.73 -21.53
N GLY A 146 4.56 -8.29 -20.30
CA GLY A 146 5.06 -6.95 -20.00
C GLY A 146 3.97 -5.96 -19.57
N GLU A 147 2.70 -6.35 -19.66
CA GLU A 147 1.61 -5.59 -19.04
C GLU A 147 1.72 -5.65 -17.51
N VAL A 148 1.61 -4.49 -16.88
CA VAL A 148 1.56 -4.38 -15.42
C VAL A 148 0.36 -3.53 -15.01
N ALA A 149 -0.21 -3.81 -13.84
CA ALA A 149 -1.37 -3.05 -13.34
C ALA A 149 -1.08 -1.54 -13.30
N TYR A 150 -2.03 -0.74 -13.80
CA TYR A 150 -1.87 0.71 -13.93
C TYR A 150 -1.54 1.37 -12.59
N ARG A 151 -0.50 2.20 -12.60
CA ARG A 151 -0.12 3.05 -11.47
C ARG A 151 0.14 4.47 -11.97
N SER A 152 -0.79 5.37 -11.67
CA SER A 152 -0.72 6.78 -12.10
C SER A 152 0.61 7.46 -11.75
N PHE A 153 1.21 7.11 -10.60
CA PHE A 153 2.51 7.65 -10.20
C PHE A 153 3.63 7.28 -11.18
N LEU A 154 3.69 6.04 -11.64
CA LEU A 154 4.74 5.57 -12.54
C LEU A 154 4.56 6.16 -13.94
N VAL A 155 3.33 6.13 -14.48
CA VAL A 155 3.01 6.76 -15.77
C VAL A 155 3.37 8.26 -15.80
N LYS A 156 3.13 8.98 -14.70
CA LYS A 156 3.40 10.43 -14.64
C LYS A 156 4.86 10.78 -14.40
N ASN A 157 5.56 10.02 -13.57
CA ASN A 157 6.84 10.46 -12.98
C ASN A 157 8.02 9.54 -13.28
N PHE A 158 7.79 8.32 -13.78
CA PHE A 158 8.84 7.31 -13.95
C PHE A 158 9.29 7.25 -15.40
N ARG A 159 10.41 7.93 -15.68
CA ARG A 159 11.06 7.99 -16.99
C ARG A 159 12.52 7.58 -16.84
N GLN A 160 13.06 6.87 -17.82
CA GLN A 160 14.48 6.69 -18.00
C GLN A 160 15.06 7.95 -18.65
N ILE A 161 16.22 8.40 -18.18
CA ILE A 161 16.86 9.62 -18.65
C ILE A 161 18.36 9.42 -18.82
N GLU A 162 18.96 10.25 -19.67
CA GLU A 162 20.39 10.49 -19.66
C GLU A 162 20.70 11.64 -18.68
N VAL A 163 21.91 11.63 -18.12
CA VAL A 163 22.34 12.63 -17.13
C VAL A 163 23.70 13.20 -17.50
N SER A 164 23.95 14.41 -17.01
CA SER A 164 25.19 15.18 -17.21
C SER A 164 25.56 15.97 -15.94
N ASP A 165 26.68 16.68 -15.98
CA ASP A 165 27.13 17.59 -14.91
C ASP A 165 26.12 18.72 -14.61
N THR A 166 25.28 19.10 -15.57
CA THR A 166 24.20 20.08 -15.39
C THR A 166 22.90 19.48 -14.83
N THR A 167 22.83 18.16 -14.64
CA THR A 167 21.60 17.51 -14.16
C THR A 167 21.35 17.83 -12.68
N THR A 168 20.09 18.13 -12.34
CA THR A 168 19.69 18.37 -10.95
C THR A 168 19.43 17.05 -10.23
N PHE A 169 20.44 16.50 -9.57
CA PHE A 169 20.34 15.22 -8.84
C PHE A 169 19.62 15.33 -7.49
N PHE A 170 19.66 16.52 -6.87
CA PHE A 170 19.03 16.80 -5.59
C PHE A 170 18.32 18.15 -5.61
N LYS A 171 17.13 18.23 -5.00
CA LYS A 171 16.37 19.47 -4.83
C LYS A 171 15.87 19.54 -3.40
N ASN A 172 16.23 20.60 -2.67
CA ASN A 172 15.89 20.77 -1.24
C ASN A 172 16.32 19.58 -0.35
N GLY A 173 17.41 18.90 -0.68
CA GLY A 173 17.88 17.71 0.03
C GLY A 173 17.18 16.40 -0.37
N GLU A 174 16.18 16.45 -1.25
CA GLU A 174 15.49 15.27 -1.78
C GLU A 174 16.13 14.79 -3.08
N VAL A 175 16.28 13.47 -3.20
CA VAL A 175 16.76 12.79 -4.41
C VAL A 175 15.79 13.04 -5.56
N GLN A 176 16.32 13.45 -6.72
CA GLN A 176 15.55 13.65 -7.95
C GLN A 176 15.87 12.61 -9.03
N VAL A 177 16.95 11.84 -8.84
CA VAL A 177 17.39 10.82 -9.79
C VAL A 177 17.68 9.51 -9.06
N TRP A 178 17.20 8.43 -9.64
CA TRP A 178 17.46 7.06 -9.21
C TRP A 178 18.28 6.35 -10.27
N TYR A 179 19.02 5.32 -9.90
CA TYR A 179 19.86 4.59 -10.83
C TYR A 179 19.82 3.08 -10.61
N ASP A 180 20.13 2.34 -11.66
CA ASP A 180 20.51 0.94 -11.61
C ASP A 180 21.83 0.71 -12.36
N LYS A 181 22.61 -0.26 -11.88
CA LYS A 181 23.85 -0.68 -12.53
C LYS A 181 23.69 -2.11 -13.02
N TYR A 182 23.65 -2.28 -14.33
CA TYR A 182 23.45 -3.56 -14.97
C TYR A 182 24.49 -3.78 -16.06
N LYS A 183 25.17 -4.93 -16.04
CA LYS A 183 26.23 -5.30 -17.00
C LYS A 183 27.34 -4.24 -17.21
N ASN A 184 27.62 -3.46 -16.17
CA ASN A 184 28.54 -2.31 -16.12
C ASN A 184 28.00 -0.98 -16.66
N ASP A 185 26.83 -0.98 -17.28
CA ASP A 185 26.15 0.24 -17.70
C ASP A 185 25.32 0.82 -16.55
N LEU A 186 25.19 2.14 -16.56
CA LEU A 186 24.39 2.91 -15.61
C LEU A 186 23.14 3.44 -16.30
N TYR A 187 22.00 3.13 -15.71
CA TYR A 187 20.69 3.58 -16.17
C TYR A 187 20.11 4.52 -15.12
N TYR A 188 19.59 5.68 -15.54
CA TYR A 188 19.08 6.70 -14.64
C TYR A 188 17.59 6.93 -14.86
N PHE A 189 16.88 7.27 -13.78
CA PHE A 189 15.43 7.39 -13.78
C PHE A 189 14.97 8.57 -12.93
N THR A 190 13.82 9.15 -13.28
CA THR A 190 13.23 10.34 -12.61
C THR A 190 12.39 10.03 -11.38
N ALA A 191 12.18 8.76 -11.04
CA ALA A 191 11.38 8.35 -9.87
C ALA A 191 11.88 7.02 -9.29
N PRO A 192 11.57 6.70 -8.02
CA PRO A 192 11.85 5.39 -7.46
C PRO A 192 10.98 4.33 -8.12
N GLY A 193 11.50 3.11 -8.24
CA GLY A 193 10.75 2.00 -8.82
C GLY A 193 11.60 0.76 -9.07
N ILE A 194 11.14 -0.05 -10.01
CA ILE A 194 11.81 -1.25 -10.51
C ILE A 194 12.27 -0.96 -11.94
N ASN A 195 13.51 -1.32 -12.28
CA ASN A 195 14.00 -1.26 -13.65
C ASN A 195 13.18 -2.24 -14.52
N PRO A 196 12.44 -1.75 -15.53
CA PRO A 196 11.58 -2.59 -16.36
C PRO A 196 12.34 -3.63 -17.18
N GLU A 197 13.62 -3.39 -17.50
CA GLU A 197 14.42 -4.30 -18.33
C GLU A 197 14.95 -5.52 -17.56
N ASN A 198 15.22 -5.38 -16.26
CA ASN A 198 15.90 -6.43 -15.48
C ASN A 198 15.24 -6.78 -14.13
N GLY A 199 14.16 -6.08 -13.76
CA GLY A 199 13.37 -6.35 -12.56
C GLY A 199 14.02 -5.95 -11.24
N LYS A 200 15.15 -5.23 -11.23
CA LYS A 200 15.83 -4.79 -10.00
C LYS A 200 15.28 -3.48 -9.47
N THR A 201 15.27 -3.35 -8.14
CA THR A 201 14.92 -2.09 -7.48
C THR A 201 15.97 -1.02 -7.74
N LEU A 202 15.53 0.17 -8.17
CA LEU A 202 16.39 1.31 -8.36
C LEU A 202 16.92 1.84 -7.03
N LYS A 203 18.15 2.35 -7.04
CA LYS A 203 18.80 2.99 -5.88
C LYS A 203 18.72 4.50 -6.01
N PRO A 204 18.53 5.25 -4.91
CA PRO A 204 18.69 6.70 -4.95
C PRO A 204 20.13 7.04 -5.33
N ILE A 205 20.31 8.04 -6.19
CA ILE A 205 21.66 8.49 -6.55
C ILE A 205 22.37 9.10 -5.33
N THR A 206 23.70 8.98 -5.29
CA THR A 206 24.54 9.52 -4.23
C THR A 206 25.63 10.41 -4.81
N ASN A 207 26.16 11.34 -4.01
CA ASN A 207 27.29 12.19 -4.44
C ASN A 207 28.46 11.36 -4.98
N TYR A 208 28.80 10.24 -4.31
CA TYR A 208 29.83 9.31 -4.79
C TYR A 208 29.58 8.79 -6.20
N MET A 209 28.33 8.47 -6.55
CA MET A 209 27.99 7.97 -7.89
C MET A 209 28.12 9.08 -8.93
N ILE A 210 27.71 10.30 -8.59
CA ILE A 210 27.81 11.47 -9.46
C ILE A 210 29.29 11.79 -9.74
N ASP A 211 30.09 11.94 -8.68
CA ASP A 211 31.51 12.25 -8.79
C ASP A 211 32.25 11.20 -9.62
N LYS A 212 31.95 9.92 -9.37
CA LYS A 212 32.66 8.81 -10.01
C LYS A 212 32.26 8.58 -11.47
N TYR A 213 30.99 8.72 -11.82
CA TYR A 213 30.50 8.25 -13.12
C TYR A 213 29.89 9.35 -14.00
N VAL A 214 29.52 10.51 -13.45
CA VAL A 214 28.97 11.62 -14.24
C VAL A 214 30.05 12.66 -14.49
N LEU A 215 30.73 13.13 -13.44
CA LEU A 215 31.74 14.19 -13.57
C LEU A 215 33.07 13.69 -14.14
N SER A 216 33.48 12.45 -13.82
CA SER A 216 34.73 11.91 -14.37
C SER A 216 34.66 11.55 -15.86
N GLU A 217 33.45 11.41 -16.41
CA GLU A 217 33.22 11.15 -17.83
C GLU A 217 33.13 12.44 -18.64
N SER A 218 32.67 13.56 -18.06
CA SER A 218 32.64 14.86 -18.75
C SER A 218 34.00 15.54 -18.90
N GLU A 219 35.00 15.10 -18.13
CA GLU A 219 36.39 15.61 -18.19
C GLU A 219 37.29 14.89 -19.23
N LYS A 220 36.75 13.90 -19.96
CA LYS A 220 37.46 13.16 -21.02
C LYS A 220 37.10 13.66 -22.41
#